data_AF-A0A090QZP2-F1
#
_entry.id   AF-A0A090QZP2-F1
#
_cell.length_a   1.000
_cell.length_b   1.000
_cell.length_c   1.000
_cell.angle_alpha   90.00
_cell.angle_beta   90.00
_cell.angle_gamma   90.00
#
_symmetry.space_group_name_H-M   'P 1'
#
loop_
_entity.id
_entity.type
_entity.pdbx_description
1 polymer ?
#
loop_
_entity_poly.entity_id
_entity_poly.type
_entity_poly.pdbx_seq_one_letter_code
_entity_poly.pdbx_strand_id
1 'polypeptide(L)'
;MYVGAGMGDAIVLAFGGTALTFMACSAYALTTKRDLSFLNGMLMAGFIAIIVAVIANIFLQMPALSLAISGMFIMFSSAAILLTTQSIVRGGETNYISATVTLYVSIYNLFLSLLQILGIMGSDD
;
A
#
# COMPACT_ATOMS: atom_id res chain seq x y z
N MET A 1 -6.66 1.73 19.98
CA MET A 1 -6.33 3.17 20.03
C MET A 1 -7.34 4.00 19.23
N TYR A 2 -7.53 3.79 17.93
CA TYR A 2 -8.48 4.56 17.10
C TYR A 2 -9.96 4.55 17.56
N VAL A 3 -10.56 3.37 17.80
CA VAL A 3 -11.96 3.27 18.27
C VAL A 3 -12.15 3.91 19.65
N GLY A 4 -11.16 3.78 20.53
CA GLY A 4 -11.19 4.40 21.86
C GLY A 4 -10.95 5.91 21.85
N ALA A 5 -10.43 6.45 20.75
CA ALA A 5 -10.19 7.89 20.54
C ALA A 5 -11.34 8.57 19.76
N GLY A 6 -12.47 7.89 19.51
CA GLY A 6 -13.58 8.43 18.73
C GLY A 6 -13.36 8.41 17.20
N MET A 7 -12.23 7.89 16.72
CA MET A 7 -11.84 7.88 15.30
C MET A 7 -12.34 6.63 14.55
N GLY A 8 -13.53 6.13 14.91
CA GLY A 8 -14.12 4.96 14.26
C GLY A 8 -14.38 5.18 12.77
N ASP A 9 -14.71 6.40 12.38
CA ASP A 9 -14.99 6.77 10.99
C ASP A 9 -13.74 6.68 10.09
N ALA A 10 -12.56 7.06 10.62
CA ALA A 10 -11.29 6.93 9.90
C ALA A 10 -10.98 5.48 9.50
N ILE A 11 -11.39 4.50 10.31
CA ILE A 11 -11.24 3.07 9.99
C ILE A 11 -12.12 2.69 8.81
N VAL A 12 -13.38 3.11 8.81
CA VAL A 12 -14.33 2.82 7.74
C VAL A 12 -13.88 3.46 6.43
N LEU A 13 -13.43 4.72 6.49
CA LEU A 13 -12.87 5.44 5.34
C LEU A 13 -11.59 4.78 4.81
N ALA A 14 -10.65 4.40 5.68
CA ALA A 14 -9.42 3.70 5.27
C ALA A 14 -9.73 2.36 4.63
N PHE A 15 -10.68 1.60 5.18
CA PHE A 15 -11.13 0.33 4.63
C PHE A 15 -11.79 0.50 3.26
N GLY A 16 -12.72 1.45 3.14
CA GLY A 16 -13.37 1.78 1.87
C GLY A 16 -12.37 2.24 0.80
N GLY A 17 -11.42 3.11 1.16
CA GLY A 17 -10.34 3.55 0.29
C GLY A 17 -9.47 2.39 -0.19
N THR A 18 -9.08 1.50 0.73
CA THR A 18 -8.29 0.30 0.41
C THR A 18 -9.04 -0.62 -0.56
N ALA A 19 -10.32 -0.88 -0.30
CA ALA A 19 -11.16 -1.72 -1.15
C ALA A 19 -11.29 -1.14 -2.56
N LEU A 20 -11.56 0.16 -2.68
CA LEU A 20 -11.65 0.85 -3.96
C LEU A 20 -10.32 0.83 -4.73
N THR A 21 -9.21 1.16 -4.07
CA THR A 21 -7.89 1.14 -4.70
C THR A 21 -7.49 -0.26 -5.15
N PHE A 22 -7.67 -1.28 -4.29
CA PHE A 22 -7.39 -2.68 -4.65
C PHE A 22 -8.23 -3.11 -5.86
N MET A 23 -9.54 -2.88 -5.83
CA MET A 23 -10.43 -3.24 -6.94
C MET A 23 -10.05 -2.52 -8.23
N ALA A 24 -9.76 -1.21 -8.18
CA ALA A 24 -9.36 -0.43 -9.34
C ALA A 24 -8.02 -0.92 -9.92
N CYS A 25 -7.02 -1.15 -9.07
CA CYS A 25 -5.72 -1.67 -9.48
C CYS A 25 -5.85 -3.07 -10.09
N SER A 26 -6.54 -4.00 -9.42
CA SER A 26 -6.72 -5.35 -9.93
C SER A 26 -7.53 -5.36 -11.23
N ALA A 27 -8.61 -4.58 -11.34
CA ALA A 27 -9.38 -4.45 -12.58
C ALA A 27 -8.52 -3.93 -13.74
N TYR A 28 -7.67 -2.93 -13.49
CA TYR A 28 -6.72 -2.44 -14.49
C TYR A 28 -5.69 -3.51 -14.87
N ALA A 29 -5.10 -4.22 -13.91
CA ALA A 29 -4.13 -5.29 -14.16
C ALA A 29 -4.73 -6.49 -14.93
N LEU A 30 -6.01 -6.79 -14.71
CA LEU A 30 -6.75 -7.85 -15.40
C LEU A 30 -7.04 -7.51 -16.87
N THR A 31 -7.26 -6.24 -17.18
CA THR A 31 -7.68 -5.77 -18.51
C THR A 31 -6.51 -5.28 -19.37
N THR A 32 -5.38 -4.89 -18.75
CA THR A 32 -4.24 -4.34 -19.46
C THR A 32 -3.48 -5.40 -20.27
N LYS A 33 -3.15 -5.05 -21.52
CA LYS A 33 -2.31 -5.87 -22.39
C LYS A 33 -0.82 -5.55 -22.29
N ARG A 34 -0.46 -4.46 -21.60
CA ARG A 34 0.94 -4.06 -21.39
C ARG A 34 1.62 -4.99 -20.40
N ASP A 35 2.92 -5.21 -20.56
CA ASP A 35 3.71 -5.92 -19.56
C ASP A 35 4.17 -4.95 -18.46
N LEU A 36 3.70 -5.17 -17.24
CA LEU A 36 4.07 -4.44 -16.05
C LEU A 36 5.33 -4.98 -15.35
N SER A 37 6.08 -5.91 -15.95
CA SER A 37 7.32 -6.46 -15.39
C SER A 37 8.37 -5.38 -15.03
N PHE A 38 8.33 -4.20 -15.65
CA PHE A 38 9.17 -3.06 -15.26
C PHE A 38 8.96 -2.60 -13.81
N LEU A 39 7.77 -2.86 -13.24
CA LEU A 39 7.47 -2.54 -11.85
C LEU A 39 8.32 -3.36 -10.88
N ASN A 40 8.86 -4.52 -11.28
CA ASN A 40 9.76 -5.32 -10.44
C ASN A 40 10.98 -4.50 -9.99
N GLY A 41 11.65 -3.83 -10.93
CA GLY A 41 12.82 -3.00 -10.62
C GLY A 41 12.46 -1.76 -9.81
N MET A 42 11.32 -1.14 -10.14
CA MET A 42 10.82 0.02 -9.40
C MET A 42 10.45 -0.32 -7.96
N LEU A 43 9.80 -1.47 -7.73
CA LEU A 43 9.47 -1.94 -6.39
C LEU A 43 10.71 -2.28 -5.58
N MET A 44 11.74 -2.89 -6.19
CA MET A 44 13.01 -3.10 -5.47
C MET A 44 13.64 -1.77 -5.01
N ALA A 45 13.71 -0.77 -5.91
CA ALA A 45 14.24 0.55 -5.57
C ALA A 45 13.37 1.26 -4.51
N GLY A 46 12.04 1.20 -4.66
CA GLY A 46 11.08 1.78 -3.72
C GLY A 46 11.16 1.15 -2.34
N PHE A 47 11.36 -0.16 -2.25
CA PHE A 47 11.52 -0.87 -0.99
C PHE A 47 12.75 -0.37 -0.21
N ILE A 48 13.89 -0.23 -0.89
CA ILE A 48 15.11 0.32 -0.29
C ILE A 48 14.89 1.77 0.15
N ALA A 49 14.25 2.59 -0.68
CA ALA A 49 13.96 3.99 -0.35
C ALA A 49 13.05 4.11 0.90
N ILE A 50 12.02 3.28 0.99
CA ILE A 50 11.11 3.23 2.14
C ILE A 50 11.86 2.80 3.40
N ILE A 51 12.73 1.78 3.33
CA ILE A 51 13.53 1.35 4.49
C ILE A 51 14.38 2.51 5.01
N VAL A 52 15.07 3.22 4.12
CA VAL A 52 15.90 4.38 4.51
C VAL A 52 15.05 5.46 5.15
N ALA A 53 13.89 5.78 4.57
CA ALA A 53 12.98 6.77 5.13
C ALA A 53 12.44 6.37 6.52
N VAL A 54 12.08 5.10 6.71
CA VAL A 54 11.64 4.56 8.01
C VAL A 54 12.75 4.68 9.05
N ILE A 55 13.98 4.28 8.71
CA ILE A 55 15.13 4.42 9.61
C ILE A 55 15.37 5.89 9.97
N ALA A 56 15.35 6.79 8.98
CA ALA A 56 15.49 8.23 9.23
C ALA A 56 14.38 8.76 10.16
N ASN A 57 13.14 8.30 9.98
CA ASN A 57 12.01 8.72 10.80
C ASN A 57 12.09 8.25 12.25
N ILE A 58 12.78 7.13 12.54
CA ILE A 58 13.03 6.69 13.92
C ILE A 58 13.86 7.72 14.69
N PHE A 59 14.83 8.36 14.04
CA PHE A 59 15.70 9.37 14.66
C PHE A 59 15.11 10.78 14.61
N LEU A 60 14.46 11.16 13.51
CA LEU A 60 13.94 12.51 13.31
C LEU A 60 12.56 12.74 13.95
N GLN A 61 11.72 11.69 14.02
CA GLN A 61 10.38 11.72 14.61
C GLN A 61 9.50 12.87 14.11
N MET A 62 9.64 13.24 12.84
CA MET A 62 8.91 14.36 12.25
C MET A 62 7.54 13.90 11.72
N PRO A 63 6.41 14.53 12.12
CA PRO A 63 5.08 14.17 11.62
C PRO A 63 4.97 14.22 10.09
N ALA A 64 5.58 15.23 9.46
CA ALA A 64 5.61 15.37 8.00
C ALA A 64 6.32 14.20 7.30
N LEU A 65 7.40 13.69 7.88
CA LEU A 65 8.13 12.54 7.33
C LEU A 65 7.30 11.26 7.46
N SER A 66 6.58 11.10 8.58
CA SER A 66 5.66 9.98 8.78
C SER A 66 4.52 9.96 7.74
N LEU A 67 3.97 11.13 7.38
CA LEU A 67 2.98 11.26 6.32
C LEU A 67 3.57 10.92 4.95
N ALA A 68 4.78 11.41 4.66
CA ALA A 68 5.48 11.09 3.41
C ALA A 68 5.73 9.58 3.27
N ILE A 69 6.15 8.90 4.35
CA ILE A 69 6.33 7.45 4.39
C ILE A 69 5.02 6.72 4.10
N SER A 70 3.93 7.15 4.73
CA SER A 70 2.61 6.57 4.50
C SER A 70 2.19 6.72 3.03
N GLY A 71 2.40 7.88 2.43
CA GLY A 71 2.17 8.11 1.00
C GLY A 71 3.01 7.20 0.10
N MET A 72 4.30 7.02 0.43
CA MET A 72 5.16 6.08 -0.29
C MET A 72 4.66 4.63 -0.19
N PHE A 73 4.21 4.19 0.99
CA PHE A 73 3.64 2.85 1.15
C PHE A 73 2.33 2.66 0.38
N ILE A 74 1.49 3.69 0.25
CA ILE A 74 0.28 3.64 -0.59
C ILE A 74 0.65 3.38 -2.05
N MET A 75 1.60 4.16 -2.59
CA MET A 75 2.07 4.01 -3.97
C MET A 75 2.75 2.66 -4.20
N PHE A 76 3.61 2.25 -3.27
CA PHE A 76 4.31 0.97 -3.31
C PHE A 76 3.33 -0.21 -3.30
N SER A 77 2.37 -0.20 -2.37
CA SER A 77 1.39 -1.28 -2.22
C SER A 77 0.46 -1.35 -3.44
N SER A 78 0.05 -0.20 -3.99
CA SER A 78 -0.75 -0.16 -5.22
C SER A 78 0.01 -0.73 -6.42
N ALA A 79 1.29 -0.40 -6.57
CA ALA A 79 2.15 -0.97 -7.61
C ALA A 79 2.38 -2.48 -7.41
N ALA A 80 2.53 -2.94 -6.17
CA ALA A 80 2.64 -4.36 -5.85
C ALA A 80 1.35 -5.12 -6.21
N ILE A 81 0.17 -4.59 -5.88
CA ILE A 81 -1.13 -5.18 -6.27
C ILE A 81 -1.23 -5.31 -7.80
N LEU A 82 -0.87 -4.25 -8.53
CA LEU A 82 -0.87 -4.25 -10.00
C LEU A 82 0.02 -5.36 -10.57
N LEU A 83 1.26 -5.41 -10.11
CA LEU A 83 2.25 -6.38 -10.57
C LEU A 83 1.81 -7.82 -10.23
N THR A 84 1.46 -8.10 -8.98
CA THR A 84 1.10 -9.44 -8.53
C THR A 84 -0.17 -9.93 -9.23
N THR A 85 -1.20 -9.07 -9.35
CA THR A 85 -2.43 -9.43 -10.08
C THR A 85 -2.11 -9.77 -11.54
N GLN A 86 -1.26 -8.97 -12.21
CA GLN A 86 -0.86 -9.23 -13.58
C GLN A 86 -0.09 -10.56 -13.71
N SER A 87 0.85 -10.84 -12.81
CA SER A 87 1.66 -12.06 -12.84
C SER A 87 0.82 -13.32 -12.63
N ILE A 88 -0.23 -13.26 -11.81
CA ILE A 88 -1.20 -14.35 -11.66
C ILE A 88 -1.94 -14.59 -12.98
N VAL A 89 -2.49 -13.53 -13.59
CA VAL A 89 -3.33 -13.62 -14.80
C VAL A 89 -2.55 -14.11 -16.02
N ARG A 90 -1.28 -13.72 -16.12
CA ARG A 90 -0.38 -14.13 -17.21
C ARG A 90 0.26 -15.51 -17.00
N GLY A 91 -0.01 -16.18 -15.88
CA GLY A 91 0.62 -17.45 -15.54
C GLY A 91 2.12 -17.35 -15.23
N GLY A 92 2.61 -16.15 -14.90
CA GLY A 92 4.00 -15.93 -14.49
C GLY A 92 4.29 -16.38 -13.06
N GLU A 93 3.28 -16.36 -12.18
CA GLU A 93 3.35 -16.90 -10.82
C GLU A 93 2.74 -18.30 -10.77
N THR A 94 3.58 -19.32 -10.56
CA THR A 94 3.13 -20.71 -10.41
C THR A 94 2.80 -21.07 -8.96
N ASN A 95 3.24 -20.24 -8.01
CA ASN A 95 2.96 -20.42 -6.60
C ASN A 95 1.85 -19.47 -6.13
N TYR A 96 0.62 -19.97 -6.11
CA TYR A 96 -0.54 -19.21 -5.67
C TYR A 96 -0.49 -18.82 -4.19
N ILE A 97 0.26 -19.54 -3.35
CA ILE A 97 0.38 -19.22 -1.92
C ILE A 97 1.21 -17.94 -1.77
N SER A 98 2.38 -17.85 -2.40
CA SER A 98 3.21 -16.64 -2.34
C SER A 98 2.51 -15.44 -2.96
N ALA A 99 1.81 -15.64 -4.08
CA ALA A 99 1.05 -14.57 -4.72
C ALA A 99 -0.07 -14.04 -3.81
N THR A 100 -0.81 -14.95 -3.16
CA THR A 100 -1.89 -14.57 -2.22
C THR A 100 -1.35 -13.84 -0.99
N VAL A 101 -0.26 -14.33 -0.40
CA VAL A 101 0.39 -13.66 0.75
C VAL A 101 0.90 -12.28 0.34
N THR A 102 1.47 -12.14 -0.85
CA THR A 102 1.95 -10.85 -1.37
C THR A 102 0.82 -9.85 -1.54
N LEU A 103 -0.31 -10.29 -2.12
CA LEU A 103 -1.52 -9.46 -2.21
C LEU A 103 -2.05 -9.07 -0.83
N TYR A 104 -2.13 -10.01 0.11
CA TYR A 104 -2.56 -9.73 1.48
C TYR A 104 -1.68 -8.68 2.16
N VAL A 105 -0.35 -8.83 2.11
CA VAL A 105 0.59 -7.88 2.69
C VAL A 105 0.44 -6.50 2.04
N SER A 106 0.24 -6.44 0.73
CA SER A 106 0.05 -5.19 0.01
C SER A 106 -1.26 -4.49 0.42
N ILE A 107 -2.37 -5.23 0.53
CA ILE A 107 -3.65 -4.70 0.99
C ILE A 107 -3.54 -4.22 2.44
N TYR A 108 -2.88 -4.98 3.30
CA TYR A 108 -2.67 -4.62 4.71
C TYR A 108 -1.84 -3.34 4.84
N ASN A 109 -0.73 -3.23 4.11
CA ASN A 109 0.12 -2.03 4.12
C ASN A 109 -0.63 -0.81 3.58
N LEU A 110 -1.42 -0.98 2.52
CA LEU A 110 -2.27 0.06 1.96
C LEU A 110 -3.28 0.57 3.00
N PHE A 111 -3.95 -0.35 3.69
CA PHE A 111 -4.90 -0.02 4.77
C PHE A 111 -4.24 0.73 5.92
N LEU A 112 -3.13 0.23 6.45
CA LEU A 112 -2.42 0.90 7.54
C LEU A 112 -1.95 2.29 7.15
N SER A 113 -1.45 2.45 5.92
CA SER A 113 -0.94 3.74 5.46
C SER A 113 -2.07 4.76 5.26
N LEU A 114 -3.22 4.34 4.72
CA LEU A 114 -4.41 5.18 4.63
C LEU A 114 -4.94 5.53 6.02
N LEU A 115 -5.03 4.55 6.92
CA LEU A 115 -5.48 4.77 8.29
C LEU A 115 -4.55 5.73 9.04
N GLN A 116 -3.23 5.63 8.82
CA GLN A 116 -2.26 6.53 9.43
C GLN A 116 -2.42 7.97 8.93
N ILE A 117 -2.60 8.15 7.61
CA ILE A 117 -2.84 9.47 7.02
C ILE A 117 -4.14 10.10 7.55
N LEU A 118 -5.24 9.34 7.51
CA LEU A 118 -6.55 9.79 8.01
C LEU A 118 -6.53 10.01 9.53
N GLY A 119 -5.78 9.19 10.26
CA GLY A 119 -5.60 9.29 11.70
C GLY A 119 -4.82 10.54 12.11
N ILE A 120 -3.84 10.99 11.32
CA ILE A 120 -3.10 12.22 11.60
C ILE A 120 -3.96 13.46 11.21
N MET A 121 -4.64 13.42 10.07
CA MET A 121 -5.50 14.53 9.65
C MET A 121 -6.73 14.72 10.55
N GLY A 122 -7.34 13.64 11.03
CA GLY A 122 -8.50 13.70 11.92
C GLY A 122 -8.16 14.01 13.39
N SER A 123 -6.88 14.12 13.74
CA SER A 123 -6.43 14.50 15.09
C SER A 123 -6.09 15.98 15.27
N ASP A 124 -6.16 16.77 14.18
CA ASP A 124 -5.82 18.20 14.17
C ASP A 124 -7.05 19.12 14.37
N ASP A 125 -8.22 18.53 14.68
CA ASP A 125 -9.46 19.19 15.16
C ASP A 125 -9.66 18.90 16.66
#